data_AF-A0A522PND0-F1
#
_entry.id   AF-A0A522PND0-F1
#
_cell.length_a   1.000
_cell.length_b   1.000
_cell.length_c   1.000
_cell.angle_alpha   90.00
_cell.angle_beta   90.00
_cell.angle_gamma   90.00
#
_symmetry.space_group_name_H-M   'P 1'
#
loop_
_entity.id
_entity.type
_entity.pdbx_description
1 polymer ?
#
loop_
_entity_poly.entity_id
_entity_poly.type
_entity_poly.pdbx_seq_one_letter_code
_entity_poly.pdbx_strand_id
1 'polypeptide(L)'
;MQTALMLHYAWAFVVIATVLWAIWQPLGRRVALWALAIQLLLGIWVMATGRGVHWLHPVLWLAAALLIQLGAILARRNNGPVPTLLIALGAACAALTFHLGQASVAGGV
;
A
#
# COMPACT_ATOMS: atom_id res chain seq x y z
N MET A 1 -4.22 -23.13 -0.03
CA MET A 1 -3.58 -21.89 0.49
C MET A 1 -3.02 -20.99 -0.62
N GLN A 2 -2.42 -21.48 -1.72
CA GLN A 2 -1.85 -20.64 -2.79
C GLN A 2 -2.87 -19.70 -3.44
N THR A 3 -4.11 -20.16 -3.56
CA THR A 3 -5.29 -19.39 -4.01
C THR A 3 -5.58 -18.16 -3.16
N ALA A 4 -5.47 -18.26 -1.83
CA ALA A 4 -5.71 -17.13 -0.93
C ALA A 4 -4.63 -16.04 -1.06
N LEU A 5 -3.39 -16.45 -1.31
CA LEU A 5 -2.26 -15.54 -1.54
C LEU A 5 -2.43 -14.79 -2.88
N MET A 6 -2.79 -15.51 -3.96
CA MET A 6 -3.08 -14.90 -5.26
C MET A 6 -4.25 -13.91 -5.17
N LEU A 7 -5.32 -14.25 -4.45
CA LEU A 7 -6.46 -13.36 -4.22
C LEU A 7 -6.04 -12.12 -3.42
N HIS A 8 -5.20 -12.26 -2.39
CA HIS A 8 -4.68 -11.13 -1.62
C HIS A 8 -3.89 -10.16 -2.49
N TYR A 9 -3.02 -10.67 -3.37
CA TYR A 9 -2.24 -9.81 -4.26
C TYR A 9 -3.09 -9.20 -5.40
N ALA A 10 -4.03 -9.93 -5.99
CA ALA A 10 -4.97 -9.36 -6.95
C ALA A 10 -5.76 -8.19 -6.33
N TRP A 11 -6.20 -8.37 -5.07
CA TRP A 11 -6.85 -7.31 -4.32
C TRP A 11 -5.90 -6.15 -3.97
N ALA A 12 -4.65 -6.44 -3.62
CA ALA A 12 -3.62 -5.43 -3.36
C ALA A 12 -3.42 -4.49 -4.56
N PHE A 13 -3.42 -5.04 -5.77
CA PHE A 13 -3.30 -4.26 -7.00
C PHE A 13 -4.48 -3.29 -7.17
N VAL A 14 -5.72 -3.77 -6.98
CA VAL A 14 -6.93 -2.93 -7.03
C VAL A 14 -6.85 -1.81 -6.00
N VAL A 15 -6.43 -2.11 -4.76
CA VAL A 15 -6.28 -1.10 -3.70
C VAL A 15 -5.24 -0.05 -4.07
N ILE A 16 -4.05 -0.46 -4.54
CA ILE A 16 -2.98 0.48 -4.94
C ILE A 16 -3.46 1.38 -6.08
N ALA A 17 -4.06 0.82 -7.13
CA ALA A 17 -4.59 1.59 -8.25
C ALA A 17 -5.66 2.59 -7.81
N THR A 18 -6.58 2.15 -6.95
CA THR A 18 -7.64 3.00 -6.40
C THR A 18 -7.07 4.12 -5.53
N VAL A 19 -6.05 3.83 -4.72
CA VAL A 19 -5.35 4.81 -3.89
C VAL A 19 -4.66 5.87 -4.76
N LEU A 20 -3.91 5.44 -5.78
CA LEU A 20 -3.23 6.36 -6.70
C LEU A 20 -4.21 7.27 -7.44
N TRP A 21 -5.36 6.75 -7.82
CA TRP A 21 -6.43 7.56 -8.41
C TRP A 21 -7.09 8.50 -7.39
N ALA A 22 -7.42 8.00 -6.20
CA ALA A 22 -8.16 8.71 -5.18
C ALA A 22 -7.36 9.82 -4.48
N ILE A 23 -6.03 9.79 -4.51
CA ILE A 23 -5.16 10.85 -3.96
C ILE A 23 -5.41 12.20 -4.65
N TRP A 24 -5.80 12.19 -5.92
CA TRP A 24 -6.12 13.40 -6.68
C TRP A 24 -7.53 13.93 -6.41
N GLN A 25 -8.32 13.24 -5.58
CA GLN A 25 -9.67 13.66 -5.23
C GLN A 25 -9.79 14.08 -3.75
N PRO A 26 -10.51 15.18 -3.44
CA PRO A 26 -10.62 15.70 -2.08
C PRO A 26 -11.27 14.72 -1.09
N LEU A 27 -12.27 13.95 -1.55
CA LEU A 27 -12.92 12.86 -0.80
C LEU A 27 -12.13 11.55 -0.88
N GLY A 28 -11.50 11.28 -2.03
CA GLY A 28 -10.77 10.04 -2.29
C GLY A 28 -9.60 9.81 -1.33
N ARG A 29 -8.97 10.86 -0.84
CA ARG A 29 -7.81 10.79 0.06
C ARG A 29 -8.08 10.15 1.42
N ARG A 30 -9.29 10.28 1.99
CA ARG A 30 -9.66 9.58 3.24
C ARG A 30 -9.91 8.09 2.98
N VAL A 31 -10.60 7.79 1.88
CA VAL A 31 -10.89 6.42 1.45
C VAL A 31 -9.61 5.67 1.12
N ALA A 32 -8.66 6.34 0.46
CA ALA A 32 -7.34 5.81 0.15
C ALA A 32 -6.56 5.38 1.40
N LEU A 33 -6.58 6.17 2.47
CA LEU A 33 -5.91 5.83 3.73
C LEU A 33 -6.56 4.63 4.43
N TRP A 34 -7.88 4.51 4.39
CA TRP A 34 -8.59 3.35 4.94
C TRP A 34 -8.35 2.09 4.11
N ALA A 35 -8.41 2.19 2.79
CA ALA A 35 -8.14 1.08 1.88
C ALA A 35 -6.69 0.59 2.04
N LEU A 36 -5.75 1.52 2.19
CA LEU A 36 -4.40 1.22 2.62
C LEU A 36 -4.46 0.45 3.96
N ALA A 37 -4.93 1.05 5.04
CA ALA A 37 -4.88 0.43 6.38
C ALA A 37 -5.46 -1.01 6.42
N ILE A 38 -6.56 -1.25 5.72
CA ILE A 38 -7.16 -2.59 5.57
C ILE A 38 -6.20 -3.55 4.86
N GLN A 39 -5.52 -3.09 3.80
CA GLN A 39 -4.54 -3.90 3.08
C GLN A 39 -3.33 -4.29 3.93
N LEU A 40 -2.89 -3.41 4.85
CA LEU A 40 -1.85 -3.74 5.84
C LEU A 40 -2.29 -4.86 6.77
N LEU A 41 -3.48 -4.72 7.34
CA LEU A 41 -4.04 -5.69 8.29
C LEU A 41 -4.23 -7.05 7.63
N LEU A 42 -4.74 -7.07 6.39
CA LEU A 42 -4.85 -8.28 5.59
C LEU A 42 -3.46 -8.88 5.29
N GLY A 43 -2.46 -8.06 4.96
CA GLY A 43 -1.09 -8.53 4.73
C GLY A 43 -0.48 -9.15 5.98
N ILE A 44 -0.61 -8.51 7.14
CA ILE A 44 -0.14 -9.04 8.44
C ILE A 44 -0.86 -10.33 8.80
N TRP A 45 -2.19 -10.39 8.60
CA TRP A 45 -2.97 -11.60 8.85
C TRP A 45 -2.50 -12.76 7.97
N VAL A 46 -2.29 -12.52 6.67
CA VAL A 46 -1.75 -13.51 5.73
C VAL A 46 -0.36 -13.99 6.17
N MET A 47 0.53 -13.10 6.63
CA MET A 47 1.84 -13.47 7.18
C MET A 47 1.72 -14.32 8.45
N ALA A 48 0.87 -13.91 9.39
CA ALA A 48 0.64 -14.62 10.65
C ALA A 48 0.07 -16.03 10.44
N THR A 49 -0.69 -16.25 9.37
CA THR A 49 -1.20 -17.57 8.97
C THR A 49 -0.18 -18.49 8.30
N GLY A 50 1.11 -18.10 8.26
CA GLY A 50 2.22 -19.03 8.08
C GLY A 50 2.87 -19.06 6.70
N ARG A 51 3.15 -17.90 6.09
CA ARG A 51 3.96 -17.84 4.86
C ARG A 51 5.06 -16.81 4.90
N GLY A 52 6.22 -17.19 4.37
CA GLY A 52 7.50 -16.48 4.34
C GLY A 52 7.48 -15.28 3.42
N VAL A 53 6.55 -14.35 3.65
CA VAL A 53 6.63 -13.04 3.03
C VAL A 53 7.86 -12.33 3.59
N HIS A 54 8.70 -11.79 2.70
CA HIS A 54 9.89 -11.06 3.09
C HIS A 54 9.55 -9.98 4.13
N TRP A 55 10.32 -9.90 5.22
CA TRP A 55 10.08 -8.94 6.32
C TRP A 55 10.05 -7.47 5.85
N LEU A 56 10.64 -7.18 4.68
CA LEU A 56 10.60 -5.87 4.02
C LEU A 56 9.22 -5.49 3.49
N HIS A 57 8.35 -6.46 3.23
CA HIS A 57 7.01 -6.23 2.71
C HIS A 57 6.15 -5.35 3.63
N PRO A 58 5.95 -5.67 4.94
CA PRO A 58 5.20 -4.78 5.84
C PRO A 58 5.90 -3.43 6.05
N VAL A 59 7.24 -3.38 6.03
CA VAL A 59 8.02 -2.15 6.23
C VAL A 59 7.84 -1.18 5.07
N LEU A 60 7.99 -1.65 3.83
CA LEU A 60 7.79 -0.83 2.63
C LEU A 60 6.34 -0.38 2.51
N TRP A 61 5.40 -1.25 2.91
CA TRP A 61 4.00 -0.92 2.90
C TRP A 61 3.67 0.18 3.93
N LEU A 62 4.20 0.08 5.14
CA LEU A 62 4.06 1.10 6.18
C LEU A 62 4.70 2.43 5.74
N ALA A 63 5.89 2.37 5.13
CA ALA A 63 6.54 3.55 4.56
C ALA A 63 5.67 4.22 3.48
N ALA A 64 5.03 3.44 2.61
CA ALA A 64 4.10 3.95 1.60
C ALA A 64 2.93 4.71 2.23
N ALA A 65 2.29 4.11 3.24
CA ALA A 65 1.16 4.71 3.94
C ALA A 65 1.56 6.00 4.67
N LEU A 66 2.71 6.01 5.36
CA LEU A 66 3.21 7.19 6.07
C LEU A 66 3.55 8.33 5.12
N LEU A 67 4.21 8.06 3.99
CA LEU A 67 4.56 9.08 3.00
C LEU A 67 3.30 9.73 2.38
N ILE A 68 2.31 8.92 2.01
CA ILE A 68 1.03 9.39 1.48
C ILE A 68 0.26 10.20 2.53
N GLN A 69 0.23 9.74 3.78
CA GLN A 69 -0.45 10.44 4.87
C GLN A 69 0.25 11.75 5.23
N LEU A 70 1.58 11.77 5.29
CA LEU A 70 2.37 12.98 5.53
C LEU A 70 2.11 14.02 4.44
N GLY A 71 2.09 13.59 3.18
CA GLY A 71 1.74 14.46 2.06
C GLY A 71 0.33 15.04 2.20
N ALA A 72 -0.64 14.22 2.62
CA ALA A 72 -2.01 14.68 2.88
C ALA A 72 -2.09 15.69 4.04
N ILE A 73 -1.32 15.50 5.11
CA ILE A 73 -1.26 16.41 6.27
C ILE A 73 -0.62 17.74 5.88
N LEU A 74 0.52 17.72 5.18
CA LEU A 74 1.18 18.95 4.71
C LEU A 74 0.27 19.76 3.79
N ALA A 75 -0.43 19.10 2.87
CA ALA A 75 -1.38 19.76 1.97
C ALA A 75 -2.49 20.48 2.74
N ARG A 76 -3.05 19.84 3.78
CA ARG A 76 -4.07 20.44 4.65
C ARG A 76 -3.51 21.60 5.47
N ARG A 77 -2.32 21.44 6.07
CA ARG A 77 -1.71 22.45 6.95
C ARG A 77 -1.37 23.74 6.22
N ASN A 78 -0.95 23.62 4.96
CA ASN A 78 -0.49 24.77 4.17
C ASN A 78 -1.58 25.31 3.22
N ASN A 79 -2.81 24.78 3.24
CA ASN A 79 -3.84 25.02 2.22
C ASN A 79 -3.29 24.93 0.78
N GLY A 80 -2.29 24.07 0.60
CA GLY A 80 -1.47 23.99 -0.61
C GLY A 80 -1.75 22.72 -1.41
N PRO A 81 -1.20 22.63 -2.63
CA PRO A 81 -1.27 21.41 -3.43
C PRO A 81 -0.63 20.24 -2.68
N VAL A 82 -1.06 19.01 -2.99
CA VAL A 82 -0.48 17.83 -2.35
C VAL A 82 0.97 17.69 -2.82
N PRO A 83 1.94 17.55 -1.91
CA PRO A 83 3.35 17.40 -2.27
C PRO A 83 3.56 16.11 -3.06
N THR A 84 3.66 16.26 -4.38
CA THR A 84 3.74 15.18 -5.38
C THR A 84 4.93 14.26 -5.14
N LEU A 85 6.03 14.78 -4.62
CA LEU A 85 7.21 13.98 -4.28
C LEU A 85 6.91 12.94 -3.20
N LEU A 86 6.16 13.31 -2.14
CA LEU A 86 5.77 12.38 -1.08
C LEU A 86 4.79 11.32 -1.58
N ILE A 87 3.86 11.72 -2.46
CA ILE A 87 2.96 10.76 -3.12
C ILE A 87 3.75 9.80 -4.00
N ALA A 88 4.69 10.29 -4.81
CA ALA A 88 5.49 9.49 -5.73
C ALA A 88 6.38 8.50 -4.97
N LEU A 89 7.01 8.93 -3.88
CA LEU A 89 7.79 8.05 -3.01
C LEU A 89 6.89 6.99 -2.35
N GLY A 90 5.70 7.38 -1.87
CA GLY A 90 4.74 6.44 -1.31
C GLY A 90 4.24 5.41 -2.34
N ALA A 91 3.98 5.86 -3.57
CA ALA A 91 3.61 5.01 -4.69
C ALA A 91 4.74 4.02 -5.06
N ALA A 92 6.00 4.49 -5.08
CA ALA A 92 7.16 3.65 -5.33
C ALA A 92 7.31 2.57 -4.25
N CYS A 93 7.14 2.91 -2.97
CA CYS A 93 7.14 1.96 -1.86
C CYS A 93 6.00 0.92 -1.99
N ALA A 94 4.80 1.35 -2.39
CA ALA A 94 3.67 0.45 -2.61
C ALA A 94 3.92 -0.51 -3.78
N ALA A 95 4.50 -0.02 -4.88
CA ALA A 95 4.87 -0.83 -6.04
C ALA A 95 5.98 -1.84 -5.70
N LEU A 96 7.01 -1.43 -4.95
CA LEU A 96 8.07 -2.34 -4.47
C LEU A 96 7.51 -3.43 -3.55
N THR A 97 6.58 -3.06 -2.66
CA THR A 97 5.90 -4.03 -1.80
C THR A 97 5.13 -5.06 -2.63
N PHE A 98 4.36 -4.60 -3.61
CA PHE A 98 3.61 -5.47 -4.50
C PHE A 98 4.54 -6.42 -5.28
N HIS A 99 5.67 -5.90 -5.78
CA HIS A 99 6.67 -6.70 -6.48
C HIS A 99 7.28 -7.79 -5.60
N LEU A 100 7.67 -7.45 -4.36
CA LEU A 100 8.16 -8.44 -3.38
C LEU A 100 7.11 -9.51 -3.07
N GLY A 101 5.85 -9.10 -3.03
CA GLY A 101 4.73 -10.00 -2.85
C GLY A 101 4.56 -11.00 -3.99
N GLN A 102 4.61 -10.52 -5.24
CA GLN A 102 4.60 -11.39 -6.43
C GLN A 102 5.80 -12.32 -6.49
N ALA A 103 6.99 -11.82 -6.15
CA ALA A 103 8.20 -12.64 -6.07
C ALA A 103 8.08 -13.75 -5.02
N SER A 104 7.43 -13.48 -3.89
CA SER A 104 7.17 -14.50 -2.86
C SER A 104 6.19 -15.59 -3.37
N VAL A 105 5.16 -15.19 -4.12
CA VAL A 105 4.20 -16.13 -4.77
C VAL A 105 4.90 -17.01 -5.80
N ALA A 106 5.79 -16.44 -6.61
CA ALA A 106 6.46 -17.13 -7.71
C ALA A 106 7.64 -18.00 -7.24
N GLY A 107 8.35 -17.57 -6.19
CA GLY A 107 9.53 -18.24 -5.63
C GLY A 107 9.24 -19.30 -4.58
N GLY A 108 7.99 -19.44 -4.11
CA GLY A 108 7.58 -20.48 -3.16
C GLY A 108 8.05 -20.26 -1.72
N VAL A 109 8.34 -19.02 -1.34
CA VAL A 109 8.67 -18.59 0.04
C VAL A 109 7.42 -18.11 0.78
#